data_AF-A0A559RBK5-F1
#
_entry.id   AF-A0A559RBK5-F1
#
_cell.length_a   1.000
_cell.length_b   1.000
_cell.length_c   1.000
_cell.angle_alpha   90.00
_cell.angle_beta   90.00
_cell.angle_gamma   90.00
#
_symmetry.space_group_name_H-M   'P 1'
#
loop_
_entity.id
_entity.type
_entity.pdbx_description
1 polymer ?
#
loop_
_entity_poly.entity_id
_entity_poly.type
_entity_poly.pdbx_seq_one_letter_code
_entity_poly.pdbx_strand_id
1 'polypeptide(L)'
;MKKLILLFSLIIASSFSYSQTQTTEIEAKGIFSEIAVEKQNLAVERILGKDKKEKKAIIETVKENPNDFNPPVLYALSHELFEQGNNDEACYWFYLAQLRARYDANLCMDNSAKQAVSVLNNNFGPKINKYAFQDIEKLEKTVRNVVNFVREHEENYDHRWINLHGMWAMQAGLSDKEETRELSKPKDEWKAIKKKTIDDYYNGFIEYVKSQKK
;
A
#
# COMPACT_ATOMS: atom_id res chain seq x y z
N MET A 1 22.14 13.37 -10.85
CA MET A 1 21.12 12.52 -11.50
C MET A 1 20.53 11.64 -10.41
N LYS A 2 19.27 11.88 -10.03
CA LYS A 2 18.63 11.24 -8.87
C LYS A 2 17.94 9.96 -9.38
N LYS A 3 18.33 8.81 -8.82
CA LYS A 3 17.81 7.49 -9.19
C LYS A 3 16.44 7.28 -8.52
N LEU A 4 15.41 7.08 -9.32
CA LEU A 4 14.09 6.67 -8.86
C LEU A 4 14.07 5.14 -8.86
N ILE A 5 14.26 4.51 -7.70
CA ILE A 5 14.24 3.05 -7.58
C ILE A 5 12.80 2.56 -7.65
N LEU A 6 12.37 2.15 -8.84
CA LEU A 6 11.17 1.34 -9.06
C LEU A 6 11.51 -0.13 -8.79
N LEU A 7 11.31 -0.59 -7.55
CA LEU A 7 11.41 -2.01 -7.21
C LEU A 7 10.18 -2.76 -7.75
N PHE A 8 10.27 -3.19 -9.01
CA PHE A 8 9.31 -4.10 -9.63
C PHE A 8 9.66 -5.54 -9.23
N SER A 9 9.26 -5.96 -8.02
CA SER A 9 9.43 -7.35 -7.58
C SER A 9 8.32 -8.22 -8.18
N LEU A 10 8.48 -8.63 -9.43
CA LEU A 10 7.61 -9.65 -10.04
C LEU A 10 8.07 -11.03 -9.56
N ILE A 11 7.49 -11.54 -8.46
CA ILE A 11 7.75 -12.92 -8.02
C ILE A 11 6.85 -13.85 -8.85
N ILE A 12 7.36 -14.30 -10.00
CA ILE A 12 6.82 -15.49 -10.67
C ILE A 12 7.41 -16.70 -9.94
N ALA A 13 6.63 -17.28 -9.03
CA ALA A 13 7.00 -18.54 -8.39
C ALA A 13 6.76 -19.69 -9.38
N SER A 14 7.80 -20.03 -10.14
CA SER A 14 7.92 -21.32 -10.82
C SER A 14 9.15 -22.04 -10.31
N SER A 15 8.89 -23.15 -9.62
CA SER A 15 9.75 -24.33 -9.37
C SER A 15 11.26 -24.18 -9.60
N PHE A 16 12.02 -24.28 -8.50
CA PHE A 16 13.43 -24.68 -8.39
C PHE A 16 14.29 -24.63 -9.67
N SER A 17 14.94 -23.49 -9.87
CA SER A 17 16.30 -23.38 -10.40
C SER A 17 16.89 -22.08 -9.86
N TYR A 18 18.11 -22.13 -9.35
CA TYR A 18 18.90 -20.95 -8.94
C TYR A 18 19.22 -20.10 -10.18
N SER A 19 18.21 -19.40 -10.72
CA SER A 19 18.44 -18.33 -11.69
C SER A 19 18.61 -17.06 -10.90
N GLN A 20 19.78 -16.42 -10.98
CA GLN A 20 19.93 -15.04 -10.54
C GLN A 20 18.88 -14.22 -11.28
N THR A 21 17.84 -13.80 -10.57
CA THR A 21 16.83 -12.89 -11.10
C THR A 21 17.51 -11.55 -11.35
N GLN A 22 18.01 -11.32 -12.57
CA GLN A 22 18.46 -9.99 -12.99
C GLN A 22 17.24 -9.09 -12.97
N THR A 23 17.20 -8.18 -11.99
CA THR A 23 16.16 -7.16 -11.89
C THR A 23 16.55 -6.05 -12.85
N THR A 24 15.85 -5.92 -13.98
CA THR A 24 16.02 -4.76 -14.86
C THR A 24 15.27 -3.59 -14.22
N GLU A 25 16.01 -2.58 -13.77
CA GLU A 25 15.44 -1.32 -13.31
C GLU A 25 14.92 -0.53 -14.52
N ILE A 26 13.67 -0.12 -14.48
CA ILE A 26 13.02 0.63 -15.55
C ILE A 26 12.61 1.97 -14.99
N GLU A 27 13.19 3.03 -15.54
CA GLU A 27 12.87 4.40 -15.16
C GLU A 27 11.46 4.75 -15.64
N ALA A 28 10.68 5.40 -14.77
CA ALA A 28 9.40 5.98 -15.16
C ALA A 28 9.62 7.08 -16.21
N LYS A 29 8.81 7.07 -17.26
CA LYS A 29 8.82 8.05 -18.35
C LYS A 29 7.45 8.71 -18.53
N GLY A 30 7.45 9.89 -19.15
CA GLY A 30 6.23 10.64 -19.47
C GLY A 30 5.37 10.91 -18.24
N ILE A 31 4.05 10.75 -18.36
CA ILE A 31 3.11 10.99 -17.25
C ILE A 31 3.40 10.18 -15.98
N PHE A 32 4.13 9.05 -16.08
CA PHE A 32 4.53 8.26 -14.90
C PHE A 32 5.66 8.90 -14.10
N SER A 33 6.53 9.71 -14.72
CA SER A 33 7.63 10.39 -14.01
C SER A 33 7.16 11.59 -13.19
N GLU A 34 5.92 12.04 -13.40
CA GLU A 34 5.27 13.12 -12.64
C GLU A 34 4.67 12.64 -11.31
N ILE A 35 4.65 11.32 -11.07
CA ILE A 35 4.04 10.74 -9.87
C ILE A 35 4.99 10.95 -8.68
N ALA A 36 4.58 11.79 -7.73
CA ALA A 36 5.42 12.18 -6.60
C ALA A 36 5.51 11.06 -5.53
N VAL A 37 6.64 10.35 -5.50
CA VAL A 37 6.89 9.23 -4.57
C VAL A 37 8.17 9.37 -3.74
N GLU A 38 8.98 10.41 -3.96
CA GLU A 38 10.29 10.56 -3.32
C GLU A 38 10.18 10.64 -1.79
N LYS A 39 9.24 11.46 -1.28
CA LYS A 39 8.95 11.56 0.16
C LYS A 39 8.56 10.19 0.74
N GLN A 40 7.78 9.43 -0.03
CA GLN A 40 7.22 8.15 0.39
C GLN A 40 8.30 7.07 0.44
N ASN A 41 9.13 6.99 -0.61
CA ASN A 41 10.26 6.06 -0.68
C ASN A 41 11.27 6.34 0.43
N LEU A 42 11.60 7.61 0.68
CA LEU A 42 12.48 7.99 1.79
C LEU A 42 11.89 7.60 3.16
N ALA A 43 10.57 7.73 3.33
CA ALA A 43 9.92 7.32 4.56
C ALA A 43 9.99 5.81 4.77
N VAL A 44 9.71 5.00 3.74
CA VAL A 44 9.87 3.53 3.80
C VAL A 44 11.32 3.15 4.12
N GLU A 45 12.29 3.76 3.44
CA GLU A 45 13.72 3.50 3.66
C GLU A 45 14.12 3.77 5.11
N ARG A 46 13.69 4.91 5.68
CA ARG A 46 14.01 5.28 7.06
C ARG A 46 13.31 4.39 8.08
N ILE A 47 12.05 4.01 7.84
CA ILE A 47 11.31 3.11 8.73
C ILE A 47 11.96 1.72 8.77
N LEU A 48 12.34 1.18 7.60
CA LEU A 48 12.93 -0.15 7.49
C LEU A 48 14.46 -0.16 7.67
N GLY A 49 15.06 1.02 7.75
CA GLY A 49 16.50 1.23 7.89
C GLY A 49 17.05 0.83 9.26
N LYS A 50 18.37 0.96 9.41
CA LYS A 50 19.10 0.59 10.64
C LYS A 50 19.31 1.76 11.61
N ASP A 51 19.24 3.01 11.13
CA ASP A 51 19.43 4.18 11.97
C ASP A 51 18.21 4.36 12.91
N LYS A 52 18.42 4.12 14.21
CA LYS A 52 17.35 4.17 15.21
C LYS A 52 16.79 5.58 15.40
N LYS A 53 17.61 6.62 15.24
CA LYS A 53 17.19 8.01 15.47
C LYS A 53 16.31 8.47 14.31
N GLU A 54 16.76 8.24 13.08
CA GLU A 54 15.97 8.57 11.89
C GLU A 54 14.66 7.77 11.85
N LYS A 55 14.74 6.47 12.13
CA LYS A 55 13.59 5.58 12.22
C LYS A 55 12.55 6.09 13.21
N LYS A 56 12.96 6.43 14.44
CA LYS A 56 12.04 6.94 15.46
C LYS A 56 11.37 8.23 14.99
N ALA A 57 12.14 9.18 14.47
CA ALA A 57 11.62 10.47 14.01
C ALA A 57 10.60 10.32 12.87
N ILE A 58 10.87 9.44 11.89
CA ILE A 58 9.93 9.24 10.78
C ILE A 58 8.66 8.51 11.23
N ILE A 59 8.75 7.54 12.16
CA ILE A 59 7.58 6.86 12.72
C ILE A 59 6.65 7.87 13.41
N GLU A 60 7.21 8.74 14.25
CA GLU A 60 6.43 9.80 14.94
C GLU A 60 5.76 10.71 13.90
N THR A 61 6.52 11.17 12.90
CA THR A 61 5.99 12.02 11.82
C THR A 61 4.83 11.37 11.06
N VAL A 62 4.94 10.08 10.73
CA VAL A 62 3.89 9.33 10.01
C VAL A 62 2.66 9.13 10.88
N LYS A 63 2.83 8.83 12.18
CA LYS A 63 1.72 8.66 13.12
C LYS A 63 0.94 9.96 13.34
N GLU A 64 1.63 11.10 13.37
CA GLU A 64 1.03 12.42 13.52
C GLU A 64 0.33 12.91 12.25
N ASN A 65 0.85 12.53 11.07
CA ASN A 65 0.36 13.02 9.77
C ASN A 65 0.00 11.88 8.80
N PRO A 66 -0.84 10.91 9.20
CA PRO A 66 -1.03 9.68 8.44
C PRO A 66 -1.72 9.90 7.08
N ASN A 67 -2.35 11.04 6.87
CA ASN A 67 -3.00 11.38 5.59
C ASN A 67 -1.99 11.83 4.52
N ASP A 68 -0.76 12.18 4.91
CA ASP A 68 0.26 12.70 3.99
C ASP A 68 1.20 11.60 3.46
N PHE A 69 0.95 10.36 3.85
CA PHE A 69 1.76 9.19 3.52
C PHE A 69 0.94 8.10 2.85
N ASN A 70 1.49 7.55 1.77
CA ASN A 70 0.81 6.54 0.97
C ASN A 70 0.83 5.15 1.66
N PRO A 71 0.04 4.19 1.17
CA PRO A 71 -0.09 2.88 1.81
C PRO A 71 1.23 2.11 2.03
N PRO A 72 2.20 2.08 1.08
CA PRO A 72 3.51 1.48 1.34
C PRO A 72 4.19 1.96 2.64
N VAL A 73 4.12 3.26 2.95
CA VAL A 73 4.68 3.81 4.19
C VAL A 73 3.94 3.28 5.42
N LEU A 74 2.60 3.24 5.37
CA LEU A 74 1.78 2.74 6.47
C LEU A 74 1.98 1.23 6.70
N TYR A 75 2.20 0.45 5.64
CA TYR A 75 2.62 -0.95 5.77
C TYR A 75 3.99 -1.08 6.45
N ALA A 76 4.99 -0.29 6.03
CA ALA A 76 6.30 -0.29 6.67
C ALA A 76 6.21 0.08 8.16
N LEU A 77 5.41 1.10 8.50
CA LEU A 77 5.12 1.48 9.88
C LEU A 77 4.51 0.32 10.68
N SER A 78 3.50 -0.36 10.12
CA SER A 78 2.85 -1.49 10.78
C SER A 78 3.83 -2.62 11.09
N HIS A 79 4.73 -2.91 10.16
CA HIS A 79 5.76 -3.92 10.33
C HIS A 79 6.72 -3.57 11.45
N GLU A 80 7.26 -2.35 11.44
CA GLU A 80 8.23 -1.91 12.43
C GLU A 80 7.62 -1.86 13.83
N LEU A 81 6.36 -1.41 13.97
CA LEU A 81 5.64 -1.46 15.24
C LEU A 81 5.47 -2.90 15.76
N PHE A 82 5.21 -3.85 14.86
CA PHE A 82 5.09 -5.26 15.23
C PHE A 82 6.43 -5.85 15.69
N GLU A 83 7.52 -5.55 15.00
CA GLU A 83 8.87 -6.00 15.41
C GLU A 83 9.30 -5.36 16.75
N GLN A 84 8.76 -4.20 17.11
CA GLN A 84 8.92 -3.57 18.42
C GLN A 84 7.98 -4.12 19.52
N GLY A 85 7.07 -5.06 19.18
CA GLY A 85 6.10 -5.65 20.10
C GLY A 85 4.82 -4.83 20.31
N ASN A 86 4.64 -3.72 19.59
CA ASN A 86 3.44 -2.87 19.63
C ASN A 86 2.32 -3.45 18.73
N ASN A 87 1.94 -4.70 18.99
CA ASN A 87 1.16 -5.51 18.04
C ASN A 87 -0.25 -4.97 17.76
N ASP A 88 -0.96 -4.48 18.77
CA ASP A 88 -2.31 -3.90 18.60
C ASP A 88 -2.26 -2.64 17.71
N GLU A 89 -1.23 -1.80 17.90
CA GLU A 89 -1.01 -0.62 17.07
C GLU A 89 -0.61 -1.00 15.63
N ALA A 90 0.28 -2.00 15.50
CA ALA A 90 0.66 -2.55 14.20
C ALA A 90 -0.56 -3.05 13.41
N CYS A 91 -1.50 -3.75 14.05
CA CYS A 91 -2.74 -4.18 13.41
C CYS A 91 -3.54 -2.99 12.87
N TYR A 92 -3.71 -1.93 13.66
CA TYR A 92 -4.41 -0.73 13.20
C TYR A 92 -3.79 -0.15 11.93
N TRP A 93 -2.46 0.08 11.94
CA TRP A 93 -1.76 0.65 10.79
C TRP A 93 -1.77 -0.26 9.57
N PHE A 94 -1.67 -1.58 9.76
CA PHE A 94 -1.75 -2.56 8.68
C PHE A 94 -3.11 -2.52 7.97
N TYR A 95 -4.22 -2.56 8.72
CA TYR A 95 -5.56 -2.53 8.13
C TYR A 95 -5.90 -1.16 7.54
N LEU A 96 -5.37 -0.06 8.09
CA LEU A 96 -5.47 1.26 7.48
C LEU A 96 -4.76 1.31 6.12
N ALA A 97 -3.52 0.81 6.06
CA ALA A 97 -2.76 0.70 4.82
C ALA A 97 -3.50 -0.17 3.79
N GLN A 98 -4.06 -1.30 4.22
CA GLN A 98 -4.80 -2.21 3.36
C GLN A 98 -6.04 -1.57 2.73
N LEU A 99 -6.86 -0.88 3.53
CA LEU A 99 -8.06 -0.22 3.03
C LEU A 99 -7.71 0.90 2.03
N ARG A 100 -6.71 1.73 2.34
CA ARG A 100 -6.26 2.80 1.43
C ARG A 100 -5.64 2.25 0.15
N ALA A 101 -4.83 1.20 0.23
CA ALA A 101 -4.27 0.55 -0.95
C ALA A 101 -5.36 0.00 -1.88
N ARG A 102 -6.44 -0.55 -1.33
CA ARG A 102 -7.61 -1.01 -2.12
C ARG A 102 -8.34 0.17 -2.76
N TYR A 103 -8.49 1.29 -2.04
CA TYR A 103 -9.08 2.50 -2.60
C TYR A 103 -8.27 3.01 -3.79
N ASP A 104 -6.95 3.18 -3.62
CA ASP A 104 -6.05 3.64 -4.68
C ASP A 104 -6.05 2.69 -5.88
N ALA A 105 -6.09 1.38 -5.64
CA ALA A 105 -6.23 0.37 -6.68
C ALA A 105 -7.56 0.45 -7.45
N ASN A 106 -8.64 0.85 -6.78
CA ASN A 106 -9.94 1.03 -7.43
C ASN A 106 -10.01 2.33 -8.24
N LEU A 107 -9.17 3.33 -7.91
CA LEU A 107 -8.97 4.52 -8.73
C LEU A 107 -8.09 4.25 -9.95
N CYS A 108 -7.18 3.28 -9.89
CA CYS A 108 -6.24 2.98 -10.96
C CYS A 108 -6.94 2.43 -12.23
N MET A 109 -6.61 2.99 -13.39
CA MET A 109 -7.09 2.52 -14.69
C MET A 109 -6.34 1.28 -15.20
N ASP A 110 -5.11 1.04 -14.73
CA ASP A 110 -4.33 -0.16 -15.05
C ASP A 110 -4.71 -1.31 -14.10
N ASN A 111 -5.49 -2.28 -14.59
CA ASN A 111 -5.86 -3.45 -13.80
C ASN A 111 -4.66 -4.30 -13.34
N SER A 112 -3.56 -4.31 -14.10
CA SER A 112 -2.37 -5.08 -13.73
C SER A 112 -1.64 -4.49 -12.51
N ALA A 113 -1.77 -3.19 -12.26
CA ALA A 113 -1.20 -2.52 -11.09
C ALA A 113 -1.82 -3.01 -9.77
N LYS A 114 -3.06 -3.52 -9.80
CA LYS A 114 -3.78 -4.01 -8.61
C LYS A 114 -3.04 -5.15 -7.89
N GLN A 115 -2.17 -5.88 -8.60
CA GLN A 115 -1.33 -6.92 -8.00
C GLN A 115 -0.43 -6.39 -6.86
N ALA A 116 -0.04 -5.11 -6.91
CA ALA A 116 0.80 -4.48 -5.89
C ALA A 116 0.16 -4.55 -4.49
N VAL A 117 -1.18 -4.46 -4.41
CA VAL A 117 -1.91 -4.61 -3.15
C VAL A 117 -1.72 -6.01 -2.57
N SER A 118 -1.75 -7.04 -3.42
CA SER A 118 -1.50 -8.43 -2.98
C SER A 118 -0.06 -8.60 -2.48
N VAL A 119 0.92 -8.06 -3.22
CA VAL A 119 2.35 -8.11 -2.83
C VAL A 119 2.56 -7.46 -1.46
N LEU A 120 2.01 -6.27 -1.23
CA LEU A 120 2.10 -5.58 0.08
C LEU A 120 1.46 -6.41 1.19
N ASN A 121 0.25 -6.94 0.97
CA ASN A 121 -0.42 -7.78 1.96
C ASN A 121 0.35 -9.07 2.29
N ASN A 122 0.97 -9.70 1.29
CA ASN A 122 1.74 -10.93 1.49
C ASN A 122 3.07 -10.66 2.19
N ASN A 123 3.70 -9.52 1.95
CA ASN A 123 4.96 -9.16 2.58
C ASN A 123 4.79 -8.74 4.05
N PHE A 124 3.76 -7.95 4.35
CA PHE A 124 3.59 -7.35 5.68
C PHE A 124 2.52 -8.01 6.55
N GLY A 125 1.56 -8.71 5.92
CA GLY A 125 0.38 -9.24 6.60
C GLY A 125 0.54 -10.55 7.38
N PRO A 126 1.34 -11.55 7.00
CA PRO A 126 1.25 -12.89 7.61
C PRO A 126 1.38 -12.92 9.14
N LYS A 127 2.39 -12.24 9.70
CA LYS A 127 2.58 -12.17 11.17
C LYS A 127 1.48 -11.36 11.86
N ILE A 128 1.14 -10.20 11.31
CA ILE A 128 0.14 -9.28 11.86
C ILE A 128 -1.25 -9.92 11.85
N ASN A 129 -1.63 -10.55 10.74
CA ASN A 129 -2.89 -11.28 10.62
C ASN A 129 -2.94 -12.46 11.58
N LYS A 130 -1.86 -13.25 11.68
CA LYS A 130 -1.80 -14.35 12.65
C LYS A 130 -2.05 -13.88 14.08
N TYR A 131 -1.50 -12.74 14.48
CA TYR A 131 -1.77 -12.12 15.78
C TYR A 131 -3.22 -11.63 15.87
N ALA A 132 -3.66 -10.85 14.89
CA ALA A 132 -4.98 -10.23 14.86
C ALA A 132 -6.13 -11.26 14.96
N PHE A 133 -6.02 -12.38 14.26
CA PHE A 133 -7.06 -13.41 14.25
C PHE A 133 -7.11 -14.26 15.53
N GLN A 134 -6.19 -14.09 16.48
CA GLN A 134 -6.29 -14.73 17.81
C GLN A 134 -7.41 -14.14 18.66
N ASP A 135 -7.82 -12.91 18.38
CA ASP A 135 -8.87 -12.19 19.10
C ASP A 135 -9.77 -11.47 18.09
N ILE A 136 -10.80 -12.17 17.63
CA ILE A 136 -11.72 -11.68 16.60
C ILE A 136 -12.51 -10.45 17.07
N GLU A 137 -12.84 -10.37 18.36
CA GLU A 137 -13.58 -9.23 18.92
C GLU A 137 -12.71 -7.96 18.92
N LYS A 138 -11.44 -8.10 19.32
CA LYS A 138 -10.47 -7.01 19.22
C LYS A 138 -10.23 -6.60 17.77
N LEU A 139 -10.07 -7.57 16.87
CA LEU A 139 -9.92 -7.29 15.45
C LEU A 139 -11.12 -6.55 14.86
N GLU A 140 -12.35 -6.94 15.23
CA GLU A 140 -13.57 -6.25 14.81
C GLU A 140 -13.59 -4.79 15.26
N LYS A 141 -13.16 -4.51 16.49
CA LYS A 141 -13.00 -3.15 16.99
C LYS A 141 -11.95 -2.36 16.20
N THR A 142 -10.79 -2.95 15.93
CA THR A 142 -9.71 -2.33 15.16
C THR A 142 -10.17 -1.98 13.74
N VAL A 143 -10.80 -2.92 13.03
CA VAL A 143 -11.28 -2.70 11.66
C VAL A 143 -12.37 -1.63 11.61
N ARG A 144 -13.28 -1.61 12.59
CA ARG A 144 -14.29 -0.55 12.70
C ARG A 144 -13.67 0.84 12.86
N ASN A 145 -12.66 0.97 13.71
CA ASN A 145 -11.95 2.23 13.90
C ASN A 145 -11.24 2.68 12.62
N VAL A 146 -10.58 1.76 11.90
CA VAL A 146 -9.96 2.03 10.59
C VAL A 146 -10.99 2.53 9.57
N VAL A 147 -12.13 1.83 9.46
CA VAL A 147 -13.21 2.20 8.53
C VAL A 147 -13.77 3.58 8.83
N ASN A 148 -13.99 3.90 10.11
CA ASN A 148 -14.45 5.22 10.51
C ASN A 148 -13.41 6.29 10.18
N PHE A 149 -12.14 6.05 10.48
CA PHE A 149 -11.06 6.97 10.17
C PHE A 149 -10.99 7.30 8.66
N VAL A 150 -10.99 6.28 7.79
CA VAL A 150 -10.94 6.50 6.33
C VAL A 150 -12.21 7.17 5.79
N ARG A 151 -13.36 6.98 6.44
CA ARG A 151 -14.61 7.65 6.06
C ARG A 151 -14.59 9.15 6.40
N GLU A 152 -13.93 9.53 7.49
CA GLU A 152 -13.94 10.88 8.04
C GLU A 152 -12.78 11.76 7.54
N HIS A 153 -11.76 11.16 6.94
CA HIS A 153 -10.55 11.86 6.52
C HIS A 153 -10.25 11.65 5.04
N GLU A 154 -9.70 12.67 4.39
CA GLU A 154 -9.17 12.59 3.03
C GLU A 154 -7.66 12.39 3.04
N GLU A 155 -7.17 11.70 2.02
CA GLU A 155 -5.75 11.47 1.77
C GLU A 155 -5.12 12.66 1.03
N ASN A 156 -3.91 13.05 1.42
CA ASN A 156 -3.16 14.20 0.89
C ASN A 156 -1.91 13.78 0.08
N TYR A 157 -1.86 12.54 -0.39
CA TYR A 157 -0.76 12.01 -1.20
C TYR A 157 -1.22 11.75 -2.65
N ASP A 158 -0.27 11.55 -3.55
CA ASP A 158 -0.60 11.18 -4.94
C ASP A 158 -1.09 9.72 -5.02
N HIS A 159 -2.39 9.54 -5.19
CA HIS A 159 -3.02 8.22 -5.34
C HIS A 159 -2.48 7.43 -6.55
N ARG A 160 -1.84 8.10 -7.52
CA ARG A 160 -1.23 7.45 -8.69
C ARG A 160 0.02 6.64 -8.35
N TRP A 161 0.50 6.64 -7.09
CA TRP A 161 1.64 5.79 -6.69
C TRP A 161 1.48 4.33 -7.15
N ILE A 162 0.25 3.81 -7.17
CA ILE A 162 0.00 2.42 -7.56
C ILE A 162 0.19 2.19 -9.07
N ASN A 163 0.00 3.22 -9.90
CA ASN A 163 0.17 3.15 -11.35
C ASN A 163 1.60 2.77 -11.76
N LEU A 164 2.58 3.07 -10.91
CA LEU A 164 3.99 2.71 -11.08
C LEU A 164 4.24 1.19 -11.03
N HIS A 165 3.28 0.40 -10.54
CA HIS A 165 3.40 -1.06 -10.39
C HIS A 165 2.65 -1.86 -11.46
N GLY A 166 2.12 -1.17 -12.48
CA GLY A 166 1.39 -1.76 -13.58
C GLY A 166 2.22 -2.00 -14.84
N MET A 167 1.67 -2.81 -15.75
CA MET A 167 2.24 -3.06 -17.06
C MET A 167 2.26 -1.80 -17.93
N TRP A 168 1.39 -0.82 -17.68
CA TRP A 168 1.43 0.44 -18.42
C TRP A 168 2.69 1.27 -18.10
N ALA A 169 3.11 1.34 -16.83
CA ALA A 169 4.35 2.00 -16.44
C ALA A 169 5.57 1.30 -17.04
N MET A 170 5.58 -0.04 -17.00
CA MET A 170 6.58 -0.90 -17.63
C MET A 170 6.69 -0.63 -19.14
N GLN A 171 5.57 -0.64 -19.85
CA GLN A 171 5.52 -0.38 -21.29
C GLN A 171 5.99 1.03 -21.64
N ALA A 172 5.58 2.04 -20.86
CA ALA A 172 6.01 3.42 -21.05
C ALA A 172 7.51 3.57 -20.86
N GLY A 173 8.10 2.94 -19.84
CA GLY A 173 9.55 2.97 -19.61
C GLY A 173 10.37 2.33 -20.74
N LEU A 174 9.84 1.28 -21.36
CA LEU A 174 10.47 0.57 -22.48
C LEU A 174 10.19 1.20 -23.85
N SER A 175 9.31 2.20 -23.91
CA SER A 175 8.96 2.89 -25.16
C SER A 175 9.64 4.25 -25.27
N ASP A 176 9.78 4.73 -26.51
CA ASP A 176 10.13 6.11 -26.82
C ASP A 176 8.89 6.95 -27.20
N LYS A 177 7.70 6.33 -27.18
CA LYS A 177 6.44 7.05 -27.42
C LYS A 177 6.01 7.78 -26.16
N GLU A 178 5.55 9.00 -26.36
CA GLU A 178 4.89 9.77 -25.31
C GLU A 178 3.61 9.06 -24.86
N GLU A 179 3.43 8.98 -23.53
CA GLU A 179 2.28 8.36 -22.91
C GLU A 179 1.31 9.45 -22.42
N THR A 180 0.08 9.43 -22.95
CA THR A 180 -0.95 10.45 -22.67
C THR A 180 -2.21 9.87 -22.05
N ARG A 181 -2.21 8.57 -21.69
CA ARG A 181 -3.39 7.93 -21.09
C ARG A 181 -3.71 8.48 -19.71
N GLU A 182 -5.00 8.52 -19.42
CA GLU A 182 -5.51 8.77 -18.08
C GLU A 182 -5.13 7.61 -17.14
N LEU A 183 -4.40 7.93 -16.07
CA LEU A 183 -3.90 6.95 -15.10
C LEU A 183 -4.94 6.55 -14.05
N SER A 184 -5.89 7.44 -13.77
CA SER A 184 -6.90 7.23 -12.74
C SER A 184 -8.30 7.48 -13.28
N LYS A 185 -9.31 6.97 -12.55
CA LYS A 185 -10.72 7.26 -12.79
C LYS A 185 -10.98 8.78 -12.72
N PRO A 186 -12.02 9.29 -13.41
CA PRO A 186 -12.44 10.69 -13.31
C PRO A 186 -12.64 11.14 -11.86
N LYS A 187 -12.17 12.35 -11.51
CA LYS A 187 -12.15 12.86 -10.13
C LYS A 187 -13.53 12.95 -9.47
N ASP A 188 -14.57 13.19 -10.25
CA ASP A 188 -15.97 13.24 -9.80
C ASP A 188 -16.51 11.86 -9.37
N GLU A 189 -15.89 10.76 -9.81
CA GLU A 189 -16.23 9.40 -9.35
C GLU A 189 -15.57 9.02 -8.02
N TRP A 190 -14.51 9.73 -7.60
CA TRP A 190 -13.64 9.29 -6.50
C TRP A 190 -14.39 9.11 -5.18
N LYS A 191 -15.29 10.04 -4.85
CA LYS A 191 -16.10 9.96 -3.62
C LYS A 191 -16.98 8.71 -3.62
N ALA A 192 -17.58 8.36 -4.75
CA ALA A 192 -18.40 7.16 -4.88
C ALA A 192 -17.55 5.89 -4.78
N ILE A 193 -16.38 5.88 -5.44
CA ILE A 193 -15.42 4.77 -5.38
C ILE A 193 -14.90 4.56 -3.95
N LYS A 194 -14.54 5.64 -3.24
CA LYS A 194 -14.10 5.59 -1.84
C LYS A 194 -15.16 4.96 -0.95
N LYS A 195 -16.40 5.47 -1.04
CA LYS A 195 -17.54 4.92 -0.29
C LYS A 195 -17.73 3.43 -0.57
N LYS A 196 -17.78 3.04 -1.84
CA LYS A 196 -17.95 1.63 -2.24
C LYS A 196 -16.82 0.74 -1.71
N THR A 197 -15.58 1.21 -1.81
CA THR A 197 -14.40 0.48 -1.32
C THR A 197 -14.49 0.24 0.19
N ILE A 198 -14.86 1.26 0.96
CA ILE A 198 -15.03 1.15 2.42
C ILE A 198 -16.16 0.17 2.76
N ASP A 199 -17.30 0.28 2.08
CA ASP A 199 -18.47 -0.56 2.35
C ASP A 199 -18.18 -2.03 2.01
N ASP A 200 -17.61 -2.31 0.83
CA ASP A 200 -17.23 -3.67 0.42
C ASP A 200 -16.19 -4.28 1.36
N TYR A 201 -15.19 -3.48 1.76
CA TYR A 201 -14.15 -3.89 2.69
C TYR A 201 -14.75 -4.31 4.04
N TYR A 202 -15.61 -3.47 4.61
CA TYR A 202 -16.20 -3.71 5.91
C TYR A 202 -17.20 -4.87 5.88
N ASN A 203 -18.04 -4.94 4.85
CA ASN A 203 -19.02 -6.02 4.71
C ASN A 203 -18.32 -7.38 4.57
N GLY A 204 -17.29 -7.49 3.73
CA GLY A 204 -16.52 -8.72 3.59
C GLY A 204 -15.84 -9.14 4.89
N PHE A 205 -15.34 -8.18 5.67
CA PHE A 205 -14.81 -8.46 7.00
C PHE A 205 -15.88 -8.98 7.97
N ILE A 206 -17.06 -8.35 8.03
CA ILE A 206 -18.16 -8.77 8.90
C ILE A 206 -18.70 -10.15 8.51
N GLU A 207 -18.78 -10.46 7.21
CA GLU A 207 -19.13 -11.80 6.74
C GLU A 207 -18.12 -12.85 7.22
N TYR A 208 -16.82 -12.55 7.13
CA TYR A 208 -15.79 -13.41 7.68
C TYR A 208 -15.97 -13.61 9.19
N VAL A 209 -16.12 -12.53 9.98
CA VAL A 209 -16.33 -12.63 11.44
C VAL A 209 -17.55 -13.49 11.78
N LYS A 210 -18.67 -13.30 11.08
CA LYS A 210 -19.87 -14.13 11.26
C LYS A 210 -19.61 -15.61 10.96
N SER A 211 -18.73 -15.92 10.01
CA SER A 211 -18.38 -17.31 9.69
C SER A 211 -17.51 -17.99 10.76
N GLN A 212 -16.74 -17.22 11.54
CA GLN A 212 -15.90 -17.75 12.62
C GLN A 212 -16.67 -17.99 13.93
N LYS A 213 -17.88 -17.42 14.07
CA LYS A 213 -18.74 -17.57 15.27
C LYS A 213 -19.76 -18.72 15.16
N LYS A 214 -19.74 -19.47 14.06
CA LYS A 214 -20.59 -20.66 13.83
C LYS A 214 -19.87 -21.91 14.27
#